data_AF-A0A349K839-F1
#
_entry.id   AF-A0A349K839-F1
#
_cell.length_a   1.000
_cell.length_b   1.000
_cell.length_c   1.000
_cell.angle_alpha   90.00
_cell.angle_beta   90.00
_cell.angle_gamma   90.00
#
_symmetry.space_group_name_H-M   'P 1'
#
loop_
_entity.id
_entity.type
_entity.pdbx_description
1 polymer ?
#
loop_
_entity_poly.entity_id
_entity_poly.type
_entity_poly.pdbx_seq_one_letter_code
_entity_poly.pdbx_strand_id
1 'polypeptide(L)'
;MTHPNLLVGTKTSDDAAVYKLSEDLAVVLTVDFFPPIVDDPFIFGQIAAANSLSDVYAMGAKPIAALNVVGFPSDLDMSILGEILKGGASKALEAGIVIAGGHSVVDAEPKYGLSVTGIVKPGSQTANSTSKPGDLLLLTKPIGTGIITTAGKQKKVRAEVLENAVTIMAALNKSASESMISVGVNACSDVTGFGLLGHLREMMEGSSLGARIYKSKVPVIEGTMDLLKQGIVPGGTMRNLDSLKSTVCWDKEISENDKILLSDA
;
A
#
# COMPACT_ATOMS: atom_id res chain seq x y z
N MET A 1 23.06 7.04 -1.11
CA MET A 1 23.39 8.46 -0.79
C MET A 1 23.27 8.63 0.73
N THR A 2 24.22 9.29 1.40
CA THR A 2 24.14 9.53 2.85
C THR A 2 24.16 11.02 3.11
N HIS A 3 23.15 11.52 3.83
CA HIS A 3 23.07 12.91 4.24
C HIS A 3 22.80 12.93 5.75
N PRO A 4 23.47 13.79 6.55
CA PRO A 4 23.34 13.77 8.02
C PRO A 4 21.90 13.99 8.52
N ASN A 5 21.10 14.76 7.78
CA ASN A 5 19.69 15.00 8.11
C ASN A 5 18.72 13.94 7.56
N LEU A 6 19.19 12.98 6.76
CA LEU A 6 18.34 11.89 6.26
C LEU A 6 18.25 10.81 7.33
N LEU A 7 17.16 10.81 8.08
CA LEU A 7 16.91 9.89 9.20
C LEU A 7 16.54 8.49 8.70
N VAL A 8 15.67 8.44 7.69
CA VAL A 8 15.24 7.23 7.00
C VAL A 8 15.39 7.47 5.51
N GLY A 9 15.98 6.52 4.79
CA GLY A 9 16.23 6.61 3.36
C GLY A 9 16.31 5.22 2.75
N THR A 10 16.97 5.09 1.60
CA THR A 10 16.97 3.85 0.80
C THR A 10 17.76 2.68 1.40
N LYS A 11 18.22 2.75 2.66
CA LYS A 11 19.05 1.69 3.26
C LYS A 11 18.24 0.51 3.78
N THR A 12 17.02 0.75 4.22
CA THR A 12 16.16 -0.23 4.90
C THR A 12 14.88 -0.56 4.13
N SER A 13 14.76 -0.09 2.87
CA SER A 13 13.53 -0.24 2.07
C SER A 13 12.27 0.21 2.85
N ASP A 14 12.37 1.30 3.61
CA ASP A 14 11.22 1.87 4.33
C ASP A 14 10.21 2.47 3.36
N ASP A 15 8.96 2.61 3.82
CA ASP A 15 7.83 3.05 2.99
C ASP A 15 8.01 4.51 2.52
N ALA A 16 8.71 5.35 3.30
CA ALA A 16 8.99 6.73 2.92
C ALA A 16 10.33 7.27 3.44
N ALA A 17 10.83 8.31 2.78
CA ALA A 17 12.04 9.01 3.23
C ALA A 17 11.69 9.99 4.36
N VAL A 18 12.54 10.07 5.39
CA VAL A 18 12.38 11.00 6.52
C VAL A 18 13.59 11.93 6.58
N TYR A 19 13.35 13.23 6.41
CA TYR A 19 14.38 14.26 6.38
C TYR A 19 14.19 15.26 7.52
N LYS A 20 15.18 15.36 8.41
CA LYS A 20 15.20 16.28 9.55
C LYS A 20 15.41 17.73 9.10
N LEU A 21 14.50 18.62 9.49
CA LEU A 21 14.63 20.07 9.27
C LEU A 21 15.14 20.79 10.53
N SER A 22 14.71 20.34 11.70
CA SER A 22 15.14 20.85 13.01
C SER A 22 15.06 19.74 14.06
N GLU A 23 15.37 20.05 15.32
CA GLU A 23 15.23 19.08 16.42
C GLU A 23 13.78 18.64 16.67
N ASP A 24 12.80 19.48 16.33
CA ASP A 24 11.38 19.22 16.58
C ASP A 24 10.58 18.90 15.32
N LEU A 25 11.19 18.97 14.12
CA LEU A 25 10.49 18.77 12.85
C LEU A 25 11.32 17.96 11.85
N ALA A 26 10.73 16.87 11.36
CA ALA A 26 11.15 16.15 10.18
C ALA A 26 10.00 16.10 9.16
N VAL A 27 10.37 16.05 7.89
CA VAL A 27 9.46 15.88 6.76
C VAL A 27 9.52 14.44 6.28
N VAL A 28 8.35 13.87 6.02
CA VAL A 28 8.19 12.57 5.37
C VAL A 28 7.85 12.80 3.90
N LEU A 29 8.58 12.14 3.00
CA LEU A 29 8.44 12.29 1.56
C LEU A 29 8.20 10.92 0.94
N THR A 30 7.06 10.78 0.25
CA THR A 30 6.77 9.61 -0.58
C THR A 30 6.19 10.03 -1.94
N VAL A 31 6.23 9.10 -2.88
CA VAL A 31 5.56 9.20 -4.18
C VAL A 31 5.14 7.81 -4.62
N ASP A 32 3.86 7.69 -4.98
CA ASP A 32 3.32 6.44 -5.48
C ASP A 32 2.30 6.71 -6.59
N PHE A 33 2.34 5.91 -7.65
CA PHE A 33 1.42 6.01 -8.80
C PHE A 33 1.42 4.71 -9.60
N PHE A 34 0.24 4.33 -10.11
CA PHE A 34 0.06 3.03 -10.78
C PHE A 34 -1.07 3.10 -11.83
N PRO A 35 -1.18 2.13 -12.75
CA PRO A 35 -2.27 2.09 -13.72
C PRO A 35 -3.62 1.70 -13.10
N PRO A 36 -4.76 1.98 -13.75
CA PRO A 36 -6.09 1.64 -13.25
C PRO A 36 -6.24 0.18 -12.81
N ILE A 37 -6.78 0.01 -11.59
CA ILE A 37 -7.15 -1.29 -11.01
C ILE A 37 -8.68 -1.52 -11.02
N VAL A 38 -9.44 -0.47 -11.34
CA VAL A 38 -10.90 -0.47 -11.50
C VAL A 38 -11.28 0.39 -12.71
N ASP A 39 -12.45 0.14 -13.27
CA ASP A 39 -12.93 0.83 -14.49
C ASP A 39 -13.47 2.24 -14.20
N ASP A 40 -14.04 2.47 -13.02
CA ASP A 40 -14.57 3.78 -12.64
C ASP A 40 -13.41 4.77 -12.36
N PRO A 41 -13.28 5.86 -13.12
CA PRO A 41 -12.12 6.76 -13.00
C PRO A 41 -12.10 7.50 -11.66
N PHE A 42 -13.26 7.89 -11.12
CA PHE A 42 -13.35 8.57 -9.84
C PHE A 42 -12.91 7.66 -8.70
N ILE A 43 -13.38 6.41 -8.70
CA ILE A 43 -12.99 5.41 -7.71
C ILE A 43 -11.49 5.08 -7.84
N PHE A 44 -10.97 4.95 -9.06
CA PHE A 44 -9.53 4.77 -9.27
C PHE A 44 -8.72 5.92 -8.65
N GLY A 45 -9.15 7.17 -8.86
CA GLY A 45 -8.57 8.34 -8.23
C GLY A 45 -8.56 8.26 -6.70
N GLN A 46 -9.66 7.82 -6.09
CA GLN A 46 -9.75 7.63 -4.65
C GLN A 46 -8.76 6.57 -4.13
N ILE A 47 -8.67 5.43 -4.81
CA ILE A 47 -7.78 4.33 -4.39
C ILE A 47 -6.31 4.74 -4.55
N ALA A 48 -5.94 5.35 -5.68
CA ALA A 48 -4.58 5.82 -5.92
C ALA A 48 -4.13 6.86 -4.87
N ALA A 49 -5.02 7.79 -4.50
CA ALA A 49 -4.75 8.75 -3.45
C ALA A 49 -4.64 8.09 -2.06
N ALA A 50 -5.52 7.15 -1.73
CA ALA A 50 -5.47 6.41 -0.47
C ALA A 50 -4.16 5.60 -0.32
N ASN A 51 -3.72 4.96 -1.40
CA ASN A 51 -2.44 4.25 -1.48
C ASN A 51 -1.26 5.21 -1.30
N SER A 52 -1.22 6.33 -2.04
CA SER A 52 -0.11 7.29 -1.95
C SER A 52 0.00 7.94 -0.56
N LEU A 53 -1.11 8.06 0.18
CA LEU A 53 -1.13 8.54 1.56
C LEU A 53 -0.69 7.48 2.57
N SER A 54 -0.70 6.21 2.18
CA SER A 54 -0.49 5.07 3.07
C SER A 54 0.90 5.05 3.67
N ASP A 55 1.96 5.31 2.89
CA ASP A 55 3.33 5.32 3.41
C ASP A 55 3.53 6.37 4.50
N VAL A 56 2.91 7.55 4.36
CA VAL A 56 2.98 8.60 5.39
C VAL A 56 2.35 8.10 6.70
N TYR A 57 1.23 7.37 6.60
CA TYR A 57 0.60 6.75 7.76
C TYR A 57 1.43 5.60 8.35
N ALA A 58 2.10 4.79 7.52
CA ALA A 58 2.98 3.71 7.94
C ALA A 58 4.18 4.24 8.75
N MET A 59 4.74 5.39 8.34
CA MET A 59 5.79 6.10 9.08
C MET A 59 5.32 6.74 10.40
N GLY A 60 4.03 6.65 10.75
CA GLY A 60 3.45 7.33 11.90
C GLY A 60 3.43 8.86 11.76
N ALA A 61 3.46 9.37 10.53
CA ALA A 61 3.51 10.78 10.23
C ALA A 61 2.13 11.34 9.88
N LYS A 62 2.00 12.67 10.00
CA LYS A 62 0.79 13.38 9.60
C LYS A 62 0.95 13.94 8.18
N PRO A 63 0.12 13.56 7.19
CA PRO A 63 0.16 14.19 5.87
C PRO A 63 -0.23 15.67 5.97
N ILE A 64 0.41 16.53 5.16
CA ILE A 64 0.14 17.98 5.14
C ILE A 64 -0.23 18.53 3.76
N ALA A 65 0.30 17.94 2.68
CA ALA A 65 0.03 18.36 1.31
C ALA A 65 0.42 17.25 0.33
N ALA A 66 -0.15 17.32 -0.87
CA ALA A 66 0.20 16.41 -1.96
C ALA A 66 0.30 17.14 -3.31
N LEU A 67 0.94 16.49 -4.28
CA LEU A 67 1.02 16.90 -5.68
C LEU A 67 0.59 15.76 -6.57
N ASN A 68 -0.20 16.03 -7.61
CA ASN A 68 -0.59 15.02 -8.60
C ASN A 68 0.64 14.55 -9.40
N VAL A 69 0.71 13.24 -9.63
CA VAL A 69 1.61 12.61 -10.60
C VAL A 69 0.74 11.88 -11.62
N VAL A 70 0.79 12.32 -12.88
CA VAL A 70 -0.12 11.85 -13.92
C VAL A 70 0.65 11.42 -15.17
N GLY A 71 0.42 10.20 -15.62
CA GLY A 71 0.65 9.78 -17.01
C GLY A 71 -0.70 9.58 -17.67
N PHE A 72 -0.99 10.25 -18.79
CA PHE A 72 -2.29 10.12 -19.44
C PHE A 72 -2.16 10.07 -20.97
N PRO A 73 -2.87 9.14 -21.65
CA PRO A 73 -2.86 9.08 -23.11
C PRO A 73 -3.50 10.31 -23.75
N SER A 74 -2.85 10.83 -24.79
CA SER A 74 -3.34 12.01 -25.52
C SER A 74 -4.59 11.73 -26.37
N ASP A 75 -4.89 10.46 -26.63
CA ASP A 75 -6.02 9.98 -27.41
C ASP A 75 -7.24 9.60 -26.55
N LEU A 76 -7.12 9.61 -25.21
CA LEU A 76 -8.24 9.42 -24.30
C LEU A 76 -8.95 10.74 -23.98
N ASP A 77 -10.25 10.65 -23.69
CA ASP A 77 -11.05 11.80 -23.29
C ASP A 77 -10.55 12.39 -21.96
N MET A 78 -10.22 13.68 -21.97
CA MET A 78 -9.79 14.43 -20.79
C MET A 78 -10.84 14.48 -19.68
N SER A 79 -12.12 14.21 -19.99
CA SER A 79 -13.17 14.05 -18.98
C SER A 79 -12.85 12.91 -18.00
N ILE A 80 -12.24 11.82 -18.49
CA ILE A 80 -11.80 10.67 -17.67
C ILE A 80 -10.74 11.13 -16.69
N LEU A 81 -9.72 11.88 -17.15
CA LEU A 81 -8.71 12.45 -16.26
C LEU A 81 -9.34 13.40 -15.22
N GLY A 82 -10.33 14.20 -15.64
CA GLY A 82 -11.09 15.06 -14.73
C GLY A 82 -11.73 14.28 -13.57
N GLU A 83 -12.33 13.13 -13.85
CA GLU A 83 -12.92 12.27 -12.81
C GLU A 83 -11.87 11.63 -11.91
N ILE A 84 -10.74 11.17 -12.46
CA ILE A 84 -9.61 10.65 -11.66
C ILE A 84 -9.13 11.71 -10.66
N LEU A 85 -8.90 12.94 -11.13
CA LEU A 85 -8.43 14.04 -10.29
C LEU A 85 -9.47 14.42 -9.21
N LYS A 86 -10.77 14.39 -9.53
CA LYS A 86 -11.84 14.60 -8.53
C LYS A 86 -11.84 13.50 -7.47
N GLY A 87 -11.65 12.25 -7.88
CA GLY A 87 -11.51 11.11 -6.99
C GLY A 87 -10.36 11.30 -6.00
N GLY A 88 -9.17 11.59 -6.51
CA GLY A 88 -7.99 11.85 -5.70
C GLY A 88 -8.17 13.04 -4.76
N ALA A 89 -8.73 14.15 -5.26
CA ALA A 89 -9.02 15.33 -4.44
C ALA A 89 -10.01 15.02 -3.31
N SER A 90 -11.05 14.23 -3.57
CA SER A 90 -12.02 13.85 -2.52
C SER A 90 -11.35 13.09 -1.37
N LYS A 91 -10.40 12.21 -1.68
CA LYS A 91 -9.67 11.43 -0.69
C LYS A 91 -8.63 12.26 0.06
N ALA A 92 -7.98 13.20 -0.62
CA ALA A 92 -7.10 14.18 0.02
C ALA A 92 -7.86 15.06 1.03
N LEU A 93 -9.08 15.50 0.69
CA LEU A 93 -9.95 16.23 1.60
C LEU A 93 -10.34 15.38 2.83
N GLU A 94 -10.67 14.10 2.64
CA GLU A 94 -10.93 13.17 3.75
C GLU A 94 -9.71 13.02 4.69
N ALA A 95 -8.50 13.03 4.13
CA ALA A 95 -7.25 13.03 4.89
C ALA A 95 -6.95 14.38 5.58
N GLY A 96 -7.73 15.43 5.27
CA GLY A 96 -7.55 16.78 5.81
C GLY A 96 -6.41 17.56 5.16
N ILE A 97 -6.03 17.22 3.93
CA ILE A 97 -4.97 17.89 3.16
C ILE A 97 -5.50 18.43 1.83
N VAL A 98 -4.66 19.21 1.15
CA VAL A 98 -4.93 19.70 -0.20
C VAL A 98 -3.94 19.11 -1.21
N ILE A 99 -4.39 18.97 -2.46
CA ILE A 99 -3.50 18.70 -3.59
C ILE A 99 -3.13 20.04 -4.21
N ALA A 100 -1.87 20.45 -4.07
CA ALA A 100 -1.38 21.80 -4.35
C ALA A 100 -0.84 21.98 -5.78
N GLY A 101 -1.30 21.17 -6.73
CA GLY A 101 -0.83 21.16 -8.11
C GLY A 101 -0.36 19.77 -8.53
N GLY A 102 0.69 19.71 -9.34
CA GLY A 102 1.27 18.45 -9.80
C GLY A 102 1.93 18.57 -11.16
N HIS A 103 2.22 17.41 -11.75
CA HIS A 103 2.76 17.31 -13.10
C HIS A 103 2.06 16.19 -13.88
N SER A 104 1.87 16.43 -15.16
CA SER A 104 1.28 15.47 -16.09
C SER A 104 2.16 15.30 -17.32
N VAL A 105 2.34 14.05 -17.75
CA VAL A 105 3.03 13.68 -18.98
C VAL A 105 2.13 12.86 -19.88
N VAL A 106 2.39 12.90 -21.19
CA VAL A 106 1.76 11.97 -22.13
C VAL A 106 2.34 10.57 -21.90
N ASP A 107 1.47 9.58 -21.77
CA ASP A 107 1.85 8.18 -21.56
C ASP A 107 0.90 7.27 -22.35
N ALA A 108 1.35 6.07 -22.73
CA ALA A 108 0.53 5.11 -23.48
C ALA A 108 -0.62 4.52 -22.64
N GLU A 109 -0.48 4.49 -21.31
CA GLU A 109 -1.50 4.00 -20.39
C GLU A 109 -1.76 5.02 -19.28
N PRO A 110 -3.02 5.21 -18.85
CA PRO A 110 -3.32 6.04 -17.69
C PRO A 110 -2.55 5.55 -16.47
N LYS A 111 -1.93 6.48 -15.74
CA LYS A 111 -1.28 6.26 -14.45
C LYS A 111 -1.56 7.47 -13.58
N TYR A 112 -1.94 7.22 -12.35
CA TYR A 112 -2.25 8.29 -11.41
C TYR A 112 -1.79 7.93 -10.01
N GLY A 113 -1.40 8.96 -9.28
CA GLY A 113 -1.08 8.89 -7.88
C GLY A 113 -0.57 10.23 -7.38
N LEU A 114 0.01 10.24 -6.19
CA LEU A 114 0.41 11.47 -5.52
C LEU A 114 1.86 11.39 -5.05
N SER A 115 2.57 12.51 -5.12
CA SER A 115 3.66 12.77 -4.20
C SER A 115 3.09 13.39 -2.94
N VAL A 116 3.35 12.78 -1.79
CA VAL A 116 2.77 13.21 -0.51
C VAL A 116 3.89 13.69 0.41
N THR A 117 3.65 14.84 1.03
CA THR A 117 4.49 15.39 2.10
C THR A 117 3.77 15.25 3.42
N GLY A 118 4.44 14.62 4.39
CA GLY A 118 4.02 14.53 5.77
C GLY A 118 5.01 15.19 6.73
N ILE A 119 4.62 15.29 7.99
CA ILE A 119 5.49 15.79 9.07
C ILE A 119 5.44 14.84 10.27
N VAL A 120 6.58 14.76 10.95
CA VAL A 120 6.74 13.96 12.16
C VAL A 120 7.80 14.61 13.05
N LYS A 121 7.70 14.41 14.37
CA LYS A 121 8.78 14.81 15.28
C LYS A 121 9.95 13.82 15.11
N PRO A 122 11.20 14.28 14.93
CA PRO A 122 12.35 13.39 14.85
C PRO A 122 12.41 12.40 16.03
N GLY A 123 12.55 11.12 15.72
CA GLY A 123 12.54 10.01 16.69
C GLY A 123 11.15 9.47 17.03
N SER A 124 10.07 10.08 16.54
CA SER A 124 8.69 9.58 16.69
C SER A 124 8.19 8.85 15.45
N GLN A 125 8.95 8.84 14.35
CA GLN A 125 8.60 8.04 13.17
C GLN A 125 8.73 6.54 13.46
N THR A 126 7.82 5.76 12.89
CA THR A 126 7.93 4.30 12.87
C THR A 126 8.79 3.87 11.69
N ALA A 127 9.62 2.85 11.86
CA ALA A 127 10.37 2.23 10.76
C ALA A 127 9.96 0.77 10.61
N ASN A 128 10.12 0.21 9.42
CA ASN A 128 9.82 -1.20 9.15
C ASN A 128 10.86 -2.18 9.74
N SER A 129 12.04 -1.67 10.10
CA SER A 129 13.25 -2.44 10.43
C SER A 129 13.57 -2.52 11.93
N THR A 130 12.61 -2.12 12.78
CA THR A 130 12.80 -2.01 14.24
C THR A 130 11.98 -3.01 15.06
N SER A 131 11.56 -4.11 14.44
CA SER A 131 10.82 -5.18 15.10
C SER A 131 11.67 -5.83 16.21
N LYS A 132 11.02 -6.36 17.25
CA LYS A 132 11.66 -7.01 18.39
C LYS A 132 11.18 -8.45 18.60
N PRO A 133 12.02 -9.34 19.14
CA PRO A 133 11.58 -10.66 19.58
C PRO A 133 10.40 -10.56 20.56
N GLY A 134 9.34 -11.33 20.28
CA GLY A 134 8.12 -11.33 21.10
C GLY A 134 7.02 -10.39 20.60
N ASP A 135 7.27 -9.58 19.57
CA ASP A 135 6.25 -8.77 18.93
C ASP A 135 5.12 -9.62 18.35
N LEU A 136 3.90 -9.07 18.41
CA LEU A 136 2.72 -9.64 17.75
C LEU A 136 2.51 -8.95 16.40
N LEU A 137 2.18 -9.74 15.38
CA LEU A 137 1.82 -9.23 14.05
C LEU A 137 0.33 -8.86 14.02
N LEU A 138 0.04 -7.64 13.59
CA LEU A 138 -1.31 -7.10 13.43
C LEU A 138 -1.50 -6.65 11.98
N LEU A 139 -2.65 -6.96 11.40
CA LEU A 139 -3.04 -6.53 10.06
C LEU A 139 -4.39 -5.82 10.13
N THR A 140 -4.45 -4.61 9.57
CA THR A 140 -5.59 -3.69 9.74
C THR A 140 -6.60 -3.75 8.60
N LYS A 141 -6.21 -4.33 7.47
CA LYS A 141 -7.08 -4.59 6.31
C LYS A 141 -6.91 -6.04 5.83
N PRO A 142 -7.99 -6.71 5.39
CA PRO A 142 -7.89 -8.04 4.81
C PRO A 142 -7.13 -8.03 3.48
N ILE A 143 -6.51 -9.16 3.14
CA ILE A 143 -5.83 -9.37 1.84
C ILE A 143 -6.79 -9.95 0.78
N GLY A 144 -6.36 -9.95 -0.49
CA GLY A 144 -7.09 -10.54 -1.61
C GLY A 144 -7.49 -9.57 -2.73
N THR A 145 -7.09 -8.30 -2.64
CA THR A 145 -7.45 -7.24 -3.58
C THR A 145 -6.92 -7.47 -4.98
N GLY A 146 -5.71 -8.05 -5.13
CA GLY A 146 -5.10 -8.34 -6.43
C GLY A 146 -5.91 -9.34 -7.23
N ILE A 147 -6.25 -10.47 -6.59
CA ILE A 147 -7.13 -11.50 -7.15
C ILE A 147 -8.49 -10.92 -7.53
N ILE A 148 -9.13 -10.15 -6.63
CA ILE A 148 -10.46 -9.59 -6.86
C ILE A 148 -10.46 -8.59 -8.02
N THR A 149 -9.51 -7.67 -8.07
CA THR A 149 -9.41 -6.67 -9.16
C THR A 149 -9.08 -7.34 -10.49
N THR A 150 -8.25 -8.38 -10.49
CA THR A 150 -7.99 -9.20 -11.68
C THR A 150 -9.25 -9.91 -12.17
N ALA A 151 -10.05 -10.47 -11.28
CA ALA A 151 -11.35 -11.05 -11.63
C ALA A 151 -12.33 -9.98 -12.14
N GLY A 152 -12.28 -8.76 -11.59
CA GLY A 152 -12.98 -7.57 -12.07
C GLY A 152 -12.68 -7.27 -13.54
N LYS A 153 -11.39 -7.15 -13.88
CA LYS A 153 -10.92 -6.94 -15.27
C LYS A 153 -11.38 -8.07 -16.21
N GLN A 154 -11.49 -9.29 -15.70
CA GLN A 154 -11.99 -10.44 -16.47
C GLN A 154 -13.53 -10.57 -16.49
N LYS A 155 -14.27 -9.68 -15.80
CA LYS A 155 -15.73 -9.75 -15.62
C LYS A 155 -16.20 -11.09 -15.00
N LYS A 156 -15.39 -11.65 -14.10
CA LYS A 156 -15.64 -12.95 -13.41
C LYS A 156 -15.92 -12.82 -11.91
N VAL A 157 -16.12 -11.61 -11.42
CA VAL A 157 -16.40 -11.33 -10.00
C VAL A 157 -17.83 -10.84 -9.82
N ARG A 158 -18.46 -11.21 -8.70
CA ARG A 158 -19.75 -10.63 -8.31
C ARG A 158 -19.55 -9.16 -7.95
N ALA A 159 -20.48 -8.30 -8.35
CA ALA A 159 -20.40 -6.85 -8.09
C ALA A 159 -20.15 -6.53 -6.61
N GLU A 160 -20.88 -7.17 -5.71
CA GLU A 160 -20.74 -7.01 -4.24
C GLU A 160 -19.31 -7.30 -3.72
N VAL A 161 -18.63 -8.30 -4.29
CA VAL A 161 -17.25 -8.66 -3.87
C VAL A 161 -16.26 -7.58 -4.34
N LEU A 162 -16.45 -7.08 -5.56
CA LEU A 162 -15.63 -6.00 -6.11
C LEU A 162 -15.88 -4.69 -5.36
N GLU A 163 -17.14 -4.34 -5.08
CA GLU A 163 -17.53 -3.15 -4.31
C GLU A 163 -16.95 -3.16 -2.89
N ASN A 164 -16.95 -4.32 -2.22
CA ASN A 164 -16.32 -4.47 -0.92
C ASN A 164 -14.80 -4.25 -1.00
N ALA A 165 -14.11 -4.87 -1.98
CA ALA A 165 -12.69 -4.66 -2.18
C ALA A 165 -12.35 -3.19 -2.49
N VAL A 166 -13.16 -2.53 -3.32
CA VAL A 166 -13.06 -1.09 -3.60
C VAL A 166 -13.15 -0.27 -2.32
N THR A 167 -14.13 -0.56 -1.47
CA THR A 167 -14.33 0.15 -0.20
C THR A 167 -13.10 0.01 0.71
N ILE A 168 -12.53 -1.21 0.80
CA ILE A 168 -11.34 -1.50 1.59
C ILE A 168 -10.09 -0.77 1.03
N MET A 169 -9.90 -0.78 -0.29
CA MET A 169 -8.79 -0.11 -0.95
C MET A 169 -8.87 1.41 -0.83
N ALA A 170 -10.07 1.99 -0.95
CA ALA A 170 -10.27 3.43 -0.85
C ALA A 170 -10.23 3.98 0.58
N ALA A 171 -10.29 3.14 1.62
CA ALA A 171 -10.21 3.58 3.01
C ALA A 171 -8.82 4.10 3.37
N LEU A 172 -8.72 5.23 4.08
CA LEU A 172 -7.44 5.74 4.57
C LEU A 172 -6.89 4.90 5.73
N ASN A 173 -5.56 4.78 5.82
CA ASN A 173 -4.88 4.17 6.96
C ASN A 173 -4.76 5.11 8.19
N LYS A 174 -5.48 6.24 8.20
CA LYS A 174 -5.41 7.26 9.25
C LYS A 174 -5.66 6.71 10.65
N SER A 175 -6.81 6.08 10.88
CA SER A 175 -7.17 5.55 12.20
C SER A 175 -6.24 4.41 12.64
N ALA A 176 -5.74 3.62 11.69
CA ALA A 176 -4.74 2.59 11.95
C ALA A 176 -3.42 3.21 12.42
N SER A 177 -2.95 4.27 11.75
CA SER A 177 -1.75 5.02 12.14
C SER A 177 -1.89 5.69 13.51
N GLU A 178 -3.01 6.36 13.77
CA GLU A 178 -3.29 6.99 15.07
C GLU A 178 -3.31 5.95 16.21
N SER A 179 -3.91 4.78 15.97
CA SER A 179 -3.94 3.68 16.93
C SER A 179 -2.54 3.08 17.15
N MET A 180 -1.80 2.87 16.06
CA MET A 180 -0.43 2.37 16.07
C MET A 180 0.49 3.26 16.93
N ILE A 181 0.43 4.58 16.72
CA ILE A 181 1.21 5.56 17.49
C ILE A 181 0.78 5.54 18.95
N SER A 182 -0.53 5.50 19.24
CA SER A 182 -1.04 5.50 20.61
C SER A 182 -0.62 4.27 21.41
N VAL A 183 -0.49 3.11 20.76
CA VAL A 183 -0.04 1.86 21.40
C VAL A 183 1.47 1.83 21.56
N GLY A 184 2.22 2.51 20.69
CA GLY A 184 3.68 2.51 20.68
C GLY A 184 4.25 1.22 20.10
N VAL A 185 3.94 0.94 18.83
CA VAL A 185 4.49 -0.24 18.13
C VAL A 185 6.01 -0.14 17.93
N ASN A 186 6.67 -1.28 17.79
CA ASN A 186 8.10 -1.34 17.50
C ASN A 186 8.42 -1.16 16.00
N ALA A 187 7.53 -1.58 15.11
CA ALA A 187 7.69 -1.45 13.66
C ALA A 187 6.34 -1.43 12.95
N CYS A 188 6.33 -0.89 11.74
CA CYS A 188 5.17 -0.88 10.85
C CYS A 188 5.65 -0.80 9.40
N SER A 189 4.83 -1.36 8.51
CA SER A 189 4.84 -1.14 7.07
C SER A 189 3.41 -1.42 6.58
N ASP A 190 3.05 -0.96 5.40
CA ASP A 190 1.74 -1.20 4.79
C ASP A 190 1.80 -2.28 3.70
N VAL A 191 0.79 -3.15 3.69
CA VAL A 191 0.75 -4.26 2.75
C VAL A 191 0.18 -3.80 1.40
N THR A 192 1.06 -3.66 0.42
CA THR A 192 0.77 -3.22 -0.96
C THR A 192 1.23 -4.27 -2.00
N GLY A 193 1.89 -3.84 -3.09
CA GLY A 193 2.16 -4.64 -4.29
C GLY A 193 3.14 -5.82 -4.14
N PHE A 194 3.79 -5.98 -2.98
CA PHE A 194 4.62 -7.15 -2.67
C PHE A 194 3.86 -8.26 -1.94
N GLY A 195 2.60 -8.00 -1.59
CA GLY A 195 1.78 -8.89 -0.78
C GLY A 195 2.25 -9.01 0.66
N LEU A 196 1.43 -9.68 1.48
CA LEU A 196 1.65 -9.78 2.92
C LEU A 196 3.03 -10.34 3.27
N LEU A 197 3.42 -11.43 2.61
CA LEU A 197 4.70 -12.08 2.88
C LEU A 197 5.90 -11.33 2.32
N GLY A 198 5.73 -10.58 1.23
CA GLY A 198 6.80 -9.74 0.69
C GLY A 198 7.17 -8.63 1.67
N HIS A 199 6.16 -7.88 2.14
CA HIS A 199 6.33 -6.81 3.12
C HIS A 199 6.83 -7.34 4.47
N LEU A 200 6.29 -8.46 4.94
CA LEU A 200 6.79 -9.08 6.17
C LEU A 200 8.26 -9.55 6.04
N ARG A 201 8.67 -10.06 4.87
CA ARG A 201 10.07 -10.43 4.62
C ARG A 201 10.97 -9.21 4.80
N GLU A 202 10.62 -8.06 4.22
CA GLU A 202 11.41 -6.83 4.35
C GLU A 202 11.53 -6.37 5.80
N MET A 203 10.42 -6.39 6.56
CA MET A 203 10.45 -6.08 8.00
C MET A 203 11.37 -7.01 8.78
N MET A 204 11.32 -8.31 8.48
CA MET A 204 12.12 -9.34 9.17
C MET A 204 13.61 -9.26 8.81
N GLU A 205 13.93 -9.02 7.54
CA GLU A 205 15.30 -8.81 7.08
C GLU A 205 15.90 -7.54 7.71
N GLY A 206 15.16 -6.43 7.70
CA GLY A 206 15.58 -5.17 8.31
C GLY A 206 15.82 -5.29 9.82
N SER A 207 15.05 -6.13 10.50
CA SER A 207 15.16 -6.36 11.94
C SER A 207 16.08 -7.53 12.31
N SER A 208 16.60 -8.29 11.32
CA SER A 208 17.34 -9.55 11.53
C SER A 208 16.57 -10.58 12.39
N LEU A 209 15.27 -10.72 12.13
CA LEU A 209 14.37 -11.64 12.83
C LEU A 209 13.69 -12.62 11.87
N GLY A 210 12.89 -13.53 12.43
CA GLY A 210 11.96 -14.36 11.68
C GLY A 210 10.55 -14.20 12.26
N ALA A 211 9.54 -14.47 11.44
CA ALA A 211 8.14 -14.38 11.81
C ALA A 211 7.40 -15.72 11.62
N ARG A 212 6.34 -15.92 12.40
CA ARG A 212 5.41 -17.04 12.24
C ARG A 212 3.99 -16.50 12.01
N ILE A 213 3.41 -16.85 10.87
CA ILE A 213 2.02 -16.56 10.55
C ILE A 213 1.17 -17.82 10.69
N TYR A 214 -0.01 -17.66 11.26
CA TYR A 214 -1.07 -18.66 11.22
C TYR A 214 -2.07 -18.25 10.15
N LYS A 215 -2.15 -19.00 9.04
CA LYS A 215 -3.07 -18.69 7.93
C LYS A 215 -4.53 -18.51 8.39
N SER A 216 -4.97 -19.28 9.38
CA SER A 216 -6.32 -19.16 9.97
C SER A 216 -6.60 -17.83 10.66
N LYS A 217 -5.57 -17.04 10.97
CA LYS A 217 -5.68 -15.72 11.59
C LYS A 217 -5.46 -14.56 10.60
N VAL A 218 -5.14 -14.86 9.34
CA VAL A 218 -4.98 -13.82 8.31
C VAL A 218 -6.37 -13.43 7.80
N PRO A 219 -6.79 -12.16 7.94
CA PRO A 219 -8.06 -11.71 7.42
C PRO A 219 -8.02 -11.66 5.88
N VAL A 220 -9.06 -12.18 5.24
CA VAL A 220 -9.17 -12.31 3.78
C VAL A 220 -10.52 -11.75 3.34
N ILE A 221 -10.54 -11.02 2.21
CA ILE A 221 -11.79 -10.50 1.66
C ILE A 221 -12.66 -11.67 1.23
N GLU A 222 -13.92 -11.68 1.66
CA GLU A 222 -14.87 -12.73 1.31
C GLU A 222 -15.02 -12.86 -0.21
N GLY A 223 -15.05 -14.10 -0.72
CA GLY A 223 -15.09 -14.42 -2.15
C GLY A 223 -13.72 -14.58 -2.82
N THR A 224 -12.62 -14.10 -2.21
CA THR A 224 -11.26 -14.23 -2.78
C THR A 224 -10.88 -15.69 -3.05
N MET A 225 -11.15 -16.58 -2.09
CA MET A 225 -10.79 -18.00 -2.22
C MET A 225 -11.53 -18.71 -3.35
N ASP A 226 -12.76 -18.30 -3.67
CA ASP A 226 -13.53 -18.91 -4.76
C ASP A 226 -13.04 -18.45 -6.13
N LEU A 227 -12.51 -17.23 -6.23
CA LEU A 227 -11.83 -16.74 -7.43
C LEU A 227 -10.50 -17.47 -7.65
N LEU A 228 -9.74 -17.71 -6.57
CA LEU A 228 -8.51 -18.51 -6.63
C LEU A 228 -8.76 -19.94 -7.10
N LYS A 229 -9.83 -20.60 -6.62
CA LYS A 229 -10.22 -21.94 -7.09
C LYS A 229 -10.56 -21.98 -8.58
N GLN A 230 -10.96 -20.85 -9.17
CA GLN A 230 -11.19 -20.72 -10.61
C GLN A 230 -9.91 -20.43 -11.41
N GLY A 231 -8.75 -20.39 -10.75
CA GLY A 231 -7.45 -20.12 -11.37
C GLY A 231 -7.21 -18.64 -11.68
N ILE A 232 -7.98 -17.73 -11.09
CA ILE A 232 -7.78 -16.28 -11.27
C ILE A 232 -6.64 -15.84 -10.35
N VAL A 233 -5.48 -15.55 -10.94
CA VAL A 233 -4.28 -15.10 -10.22
C VAL A 233 -3.62 -13.94 -10.99
N PRO A 234 -3.28 -12.82 -10.34
CA PRO A 234 -2.50 -11.75 -10.95
C PRO A 234 -1.09 -12.22 -11.32
N GLY A 235 -0.53 -11.70 -12.41
CA GLY A 235 0.86 -11.98 -12.77
C GLY A 235 1.86 -11.49 -11.71
N GLY A 236 1.53 -10.40 -10.99
CA GLY A 236 2.33 -9.88 -9.88
C GLY A 236 2.43 -10.88 -8.71
N THR A 237 1.31 -11.46 -8.31
CA THR A 237 1.21 -12.46 -7.24
C THR A 237 2.14 -13.65 -7.46
N MET A 238 2.23 -14.16 -8.69
CA MET A 238 3.14 -15.28 -9.01
C MET A 238 4.62 -14.89 -8.91
N ARG A 239 4.98 -13.65 -9.28
CA ARG A 239 6.34 -13.12 -9.10
C ARG A 239 6.68 -12.94 -7.62
N ASN A 240 5.73 -12.44 -6.82
CA ASN A 240 5.89 -12.32 -5.37
C ASN A 240 6.14 -13.69 -4.75
N LEU A 241 5.30 -14.69 -5.06
CA LEU A 241 5.45 -16.06 -4.57
C LEU A 241 6.81 -16.67 -4.96
N ASP A 242 7.26 -16.45 -6.20
CA ASP A 242 8.57 -16.93 -6.66
C ASP A 242 9.73 -16.32 -5.84
N SER A 243 9.63 -15.03 -5.52
CA SER A 243 10.64 -14.32 -4.71
C SER A 243 10.76 -14.81 -3.26
N LEU A 244 9.77 -15.57 -2.77
CA LEU A 244 9.70 -16.07 -1.39
C LEU A 244 10.28 -17.48 -1.22
N LYS A 245 10.67 -18.15 -2.31
CA LYS A 245 11.10 -19.57 -2.30
C LYS A 245 12.26 -19.86 -1.35
N SER A 246 13.18 -18.91 -1.17
CA SER A 246 14.37 -19.07 -0.32
C SER A 246 14.18 -18.58 1.12
N THR A 247 13.07 -17.89 1.43
CA THR A 247 12.89 -17.17 2.69
C THR A 247 11.72 -17.68 3.52
N VAL A 248 10.71 -18.30 2.90
CA VAL A 248 9.52 -18.80 3.60
C VAL A 248 9.55 -20.33 3.74
N CYS A 249 9.45 -20.80 4.97
CA CYS A 249 9.20 -22.21 5.28
C CYS A 249 7.69 -22.47 5.41
N TRP A 250 7.16 -23.33 4.54
CA TRP A 250 5.74 -23.67 4.53
C TRP A 250 5.46 -24.93 5.33
N ASP A 251 4.41 -24.90 6.15
CA ASP A 251 3.85 -26.12 6.73
C ASP A 251 3.19 -26.98 5.64
N LYS A 252 3.15 -28.30 5.84
CA LYS A 252 2.54 -29.26 4.89
C LYS A 252 1.05 -29.04 4.70
N GLU A 253 0.38 -28.43 5.68
CA GLU A 253 -1.05 -28.12 5.63
C GLU A 253 -1.37 -26.87 4.79
N ILE A 254 -0.36 -26.07 4.41
CA ILE A 254 -0.55 -24.88 3.59
C ILE A 254 -0.68 -25.28 2.12
N SER A 255 -1.88 -25.09 1.55
CA SER A 255 -2.16 -25.38 0.15
C SER A 255 -1.49 -24.39 -0.80
N GLU A 256 -1.35 -24.74 -2.07
CA GLU A 256 -0.83 -23.79 -3.10
C GLU A 256 -1.67 -22.52 -3.19
N ASN A 257 -3.00 -22.63 -3.08
CA ASN A 257 -3.88 -21.45 -3.09
C ASN A 257 -3.64 -20.56 -1.86
N ASP A 258 -3.31 -21.13 -0.70
CA ASP A 258 -2.96 -20.32 0.48
C ASP A 258 -1.62 -19.59 0.26
N LYS A 259 -0.63 -20.23 -0.37
CA LYS A 259 0.65 -19.59 -0.69
C LYS A 259 0.47 -18.43 -1.67
N ILE A 260 -0.34 -18.64 -2.70
CA ILE A 260 -0.70 -17.61 -3.70
C ILE A 260 -1.41 -16.45 -3.00
N LEU A 261 -2.42 -16.73 -2.16
CA LEU A 261 -3.16 -15.71 -1.43
C LEU A 261 -2.25 -14.85 -0.55
N LEU A 262 -1.35 -15.47 0.21
CA LEU A 262 -0.42 -14.76 1.11
C LEU A 262 0.63 -13.93 0.36
N SER A 263 0.75 -14.13 -0.94
CA SER A 263 1.64 -13.39 -1.85
C SER A 263 0.88 -12.40 -2.75
N ASP A 264 -0.43 -12.24 -2.53
CA ASP A 264 -1.32 -11.48 -3.41
C ASP A 264 -1.00 -9.98 -3.44
N ALA A 265 -1.08 -9.40 -4.64
CA ALA A 265 -0.80 -8.00 -4.95
C ALA A 265 -1.81 -7.44 -5.94
#